data_AF-N8WQK2-F1
#
_entry.id   AF-N8WQK2-F1
#
_cell.length_a   1.000
_cell.length_b   1.000
_cell.length_c   1.000
_cell.angle_alpha   90.00
_cell.angle_beta   90.00
_cell.angle_gamma   90.00
#
_symmetry.space_group_name_H-M   'P 1'
#
loop_
_entity.id
_entity.type
_entity.pdbx_description
1 polymer ?
#
loop_
_entity_poly.entity_id
_entity_poly.type
_entity_poly.pdbx_seq_one_letter_code
_entity_poly.pdbx_strand_id
1 'polypeptide(L)'
;MITTQKIVDMIEHWLRTPPNAYLGSDYGAPLNELLLNPLSTNVADSFIEKLRKDIPALNQLSGEHFGIYSTTSGFEKRIVVLEVGNVEIELNGIEQDALIRNGETYHVGSI
;
A
#
# COMPACT_ATOMS: atom_id res chain seq x y z
N MET A 1 6.34 -6.87 22.48
CA MET A 1 5.69 -7.69 21.45
C MET A 1 5.14 -6.75 20.39
N ILE A 2 5.44 -6.98 19.12
CA ILE A 2 4.79 -6.22 18.05
C ILE A 2 3.36 -6.74 17.89
N THR A 3 2.39 -5.84 17.79
CA THR A 3 0.97 -6.19 17.61
C THR A 3 0.61 -6.10 16.13
N THR A 4 -0.42 -6.82 15.70
CA THR A 4 -0.94 -6.75 14.32
C THR A 4 -1.29 -5.31 13.91
N GLN A 5 -1.87 -4.52 14.82
CA GLN A 5 -2.16 -3.10 14.55
C GLN A 5 -0.90 -2.29 14.22
N LYS A 6 0.20 -2.49 14.97
CA LYS A 6 1.46 -1.79 14.66
C LYS A 6 2.04 -2.19 13.32
N ILE A 7 1.87 -3.45 12.91
CA ILE A 7 2.27 -3.90 11.58
C ILE A 7 1.45 -3.17 10.51
N VAL A 8 0.13 -3.09 10.67
CA VAL A 8 -0.75 -2.36 9.75
C VAL A 8 -0.33 -0.89 9.68
N ASP A 9 -0.12 -0.22 10.81
CA ASP A 9 0.29 1.19 10.86
C ASP A 9 1.63 1.41 10.10
N MET A 10 2.59 0.47 10.22
CA MET A 10 3.86 0.53 9.49
C MET A 10 3.67 0.36 7.98
N ILE A 11 2.78 -0.55 7.58
CA ILE A 11 2.46 -0.79 6.16
C ILE A 11 1.74 0.44 5.59
N GLU A 12 0.77 1.00 6.30
CA GLU A 12 0.08 2.23 5.86
C GLU A 12 1.04 3.42 5.72
N HIS A 13 1.98 3.57 6.66
CA HIS A 13 3.01 4.61 6.56
C HIS A 13 3.91 4.40 5.34
N TRP A 14 4.33 3.16 5.09
CA TRP A 14 5.14 2.81 3.94
C TRP A 14 4.40 3.06 2.61
N LEU A 15 3.12 2.66 2.51
CA LEU A 15 2.26 2.88 1.35
C LEU A 15 2.07 4.37 1.03
N ARG A 16 2.10 5.25 2.04
CA ARG A 16 2.00 6.70 1.88
C ARG A 16 3.34 7.39 1.60
N THR A 17 4.44 6.66 1.69
CA THR A 17 5.79 7.21 1.50
C THR A 17 6.28 6.85 0.10
N PRO A 18 6.43 7.82 -0.82
CA PRO A 18 6.97 7.52 -2.13
C PRO A 18 8.43 7.06 -2.02
N PRO A 19 8.90 6.20 -2.93
CA PRO A 19 10.30 5.76 -2.93
C PRO A 19 11.22 6.97 -3.05
N ASN A 20 12.34 6.95 -2.33
CA ASN A 20 13.32 8.04 -2.24
C ASN A 20 12.81 9.35 -1.58
N ALA A 21 11.71 9.29 -0.82
CA ALA A 21 11.25 10.45 -0.02
C ALA A 21 12.28 10.90 1.04
N TYR A 22 13.10 9.97 1.51
CA TYR A 22 14.15 10.22 2.48
C TYR A 22 15.52 10.29 1.79
N LEU A 23 16.28 11.35 2.07
CA LEU A 23 17.60 11.55 1.48
C LEU A 23 18.53 10.36 1.80
N GLY A 24 19.05 9.71 0.76
CA GLY A 24 19.98 8.58 0.90
C GLY A 24 19.31 7.26 1.29
N SER A 25 17.97 7.17 1.26
CA SER A 25 17.23 5.94 1.53
C SER A 25 16.26 5.65 0.38
N ASP A 26 16.27 4.39 -0.06
CA ASP A 26 15.33 3.87 -1.05
C ASP A 26 13.96 3.50 -0.41
N TYR A 27 13.74 3.83 0.86
CA TYR A 27 12.49 3.52 1.58
C TYR A 27 11.26 4.14 0.91
N GLY A 28 10.20 3.35 0.81
CA GLY A 28 8.89 3.78 0.27
C GLY A 28 8.28 2.77 -0.71
N ALA A 29 6.98 2.94 -0.94
CA ALA A 29 6.16 2.05 -1.76
C ALA A 29 6.10 2.50 -3.23
N PRO A 30 6.52 1.67 -4.20
CA PRO A 30 6.43 1.98 -5.62
C PRO A 30 5.01 1.72 -6.17
N LEU A 31 3.98 2.34 -5.60
CA LEU A 31 2.57 2.11 -5.95
C LEU A 31 2.26 2.33 -7.45
N ASN A 32 2.94 3.30 -8.07
CA ASN A 32 2.79 3.60 -9.49
C ASN A 32 3.17 2.42 -10.40
N GLU A 33 4.05 1.52 -9.94
CA GLU A 33 4.43 0.32 -10.70
C GLU A 33 3.31 -0.73 -10.68
N LEU A 34 2.48 -0.73 -9.64
CA LEU A 34 1.30 -1.60 -9.55
C LEU A 34 0.10 -1.07 -10.36
N LEU A 35 0.04 0.25 -10.55
CA LEU A 35 -1.03 0.89 -11.32
C LEU A 35 -0.72 0.81 -12.83
N LEU A 36 -1.77 0.64 -13.64
CA LEU A 36 -1.72 0.57 -15.11
C LEU A 36 -0.87 -0.56 -15.72
N ASN A 37 -0.20 -1.37 -14.90
CA ASN A 37 0.51 -2.56 -15.33
C ASN A 37 -0.35 -3.81 -15.12
N PRO A 38 -0.24 -4.82 -16.00
CA PRO A 38 -0.74 -6.14 -15.66
C PRO A 38 -0.02 -6.58 -14.39
N LEU A 39 -0.78 -7.03 -13.39
CA LEU A 39 -0.28 -7.61 -12.14
C LEU A 39 0.33 -9.00 -12.40
N SER A 40 1.20 -9.08 -13.41
CA SER A 40 1.99 -10.26 -13.73
C SER A 40 2.86 -10.61 -12.53
N THR A 41 3.11 -11.90 -12.34
CA THR A 41 3.81 -12.47 -11.18
C THR A 41 5.06 -11.67 -10.78
N ASN A 42 5.89 -11.28 -11.75
CA ASN A 42 7.12 -10.53 -11.50
C ASN A 42 6.92 -9.18 -10.79
N VAL A 43 5.88 -8.41 -11.14
CA VAL A 43 5.64 -7.08 -10.55
C VAL A 43 5.13 -7.21 -9.12
N ALA A 44 4.24 -8.18 -8.87
CA ALA A 44 3.72 -8.46 -7.54
C ALA A 44 4.83 -8.98 -6.60
N ASP A 45 5.67 -9.90 -7.09
CA ASP A 45 6.78 -10.47 -6.32
C ASP A 45 7.78 -9.39 -5.91
N SER A 46 8.23 -8.55 -6.84
CA SER A 46 9.17 -7.46 -6.53
C SER A 46 8.59 -6.44 -5.54
N PHE A 47 7.28 -6.17 -5.60
CA PHE A 47 6.63 -5.30 -4.62
C PHE A 47 6.61 -5.91 -3.22
N ILE A 48 6.30 -7.21 -3.09
CA ILE A 48 6.33 -7.93 -1.81
C ILE A 48 7.76 -8.02 -1.27
N GLU A 49 8.75 -8.25 -2.11
CA GLU A 49 10.18 -8.24 -1.73
C GLU A 49 10.57 -6.87 -1.17
N LYS A 50 10.17 -5.78 -1.83
CA LYS A 50 10.44 -4.42 -1.37
C LYS A 50 9.77 -4.13 -0.03
N LEU A 51 8.52 -4.52 0.13
CA LEU A 51 7.77 -4.39 1.39
C LEU A 51 8.49 -5.10 2.55
N ARG A 52 8.95 -6.35 2.35
CA ARG A 52 9.70 -7.12 3.37
C ARG A 52 11.07 -6.52 3.69
N LYS A 53 11.74 -5.93 2.69
CA LYS A 53 13.01 -5.23 2.86
C LYS A 53 12.85 -3.96 3.71
N ASP A 54 11.83 -3.16 3.41
CA ASP A 54 11.59 -1.88 4.08
C ASP A 54 10.96 -2.03 5.46
N ILE A 55 10.20 -3.11 5.69
CA ILE A 55 9.56 -3.42 6.97
C ILE A 55 10.06 -4.79 7.47
N PRO A 56 11.27 -4.88 8.04
CA PRO A 56 11.84 -6.16 8.50
C PRO A 56 11.02 -6.87 9.58
N ALA A 57 10.15 -6.13 10.27
CA ALA A 57 9.21 -6.67 11.24
C ALA A 57 8.25 -7.71 10.62
N LEU A 58 7.99 -7.64 9.32
CA LEU A 58 7.17 -8.62 8.60
C LEU A 58 7.86 -9.99 8.47
N ASN A 59 9.18 -10.05 8.55
CA ASN A 59 9.93 -11.31 8.46
C ASN A 59 9.75 -12.21 9.70
N GLN A 60 9.21 -11.65 10.79
CA GLN A 60 8.86 -12.41 12.00
C GLN A 60 7.48 -13.05 11.90
N LEU A 61 6.67 -12.67 10.90
CA LEU A 61 5.38 -13.30 10.63
C LEU A 61 5.64 -14.55 9.79
N SER A 62 5.24 -15.72 10.31
CA SER A 62 5.34 -17.00 9.61
C SER A 62 4.73 -16.87 8.22
N GLY A 63 5.47 -17.28 7.19
CA GLY A 63 5.42 -16.78 5.82
C GLY A 63 4.16 -17.01 4.98
N GLU A 64 2.98 -17.24 5.55
CA GLU A 64 1.76 -17.61 4.82
C GLU A 64 0.62 -16.57 4.91
N HIS A 65 0.95 -15.30 5.14
CA HIS A 65 -0.04 -14.26 5.41
C HIS A 65 0.15 -12.99 4.58
N PHE A 66 0.94 -13.03 3.50
CA PHE A 66 1.20 -11.85 2.67
C PHE A 66 1.02 -12.18 1.20
N GLY A 67 0.09 -11.47 0.56
CA GLY A 67 -0.17 -11.61 -0.87
C GLY A 67 -0.71 -10.30 -1.45
N ILE A 68 -0.50 -10.11 -2.75
CA ILE A 68 -1.20 -9.07 -3.50
C ILE A 68 -2.04 -9.77 -4.56
N TYR A 69 -3.30 -9.36 -4.65
CA TYR A 69 -4.19 -9.83 -5.69
C TYR A 69 -4.98 -8.66 -6.28
N SER A 70 -5.57 -8.88 -7.45
CA SER A 70 -6.48 -7.92 -8.05
C SER A 70 -7.89 -8.48 -8.09
N THR A 71 -8.85 -7.70 -7.63
CA THR A 71 -10.28 -8.00 -7.75
C THR A 71 -10.98 -6.98 -8.63
N THR A 72 -12.21 -7.28 -9.04
CA THR A 72 -13.02 -6.40 -9.90
C THR A 72 -14.18 -5.86 -9.07
N SER A 73 -14.33 -4.53 -9.03
CA SER A 73 -15.47 -3.88 -8.39
C SER A 73 -16.40 -3.34 -9.46
N GLY A 74 -17.53 -4.02 -9.66
CA GLY A 74 -18.49 -3.68 -10.71
C GLY A 74 -17.94 -4.00 -12.12
N PHE A 75 -18.37 -3.23 -13.12
CA PHE A 75 -18.12 -3.55 -14.53
C PHE A 75 -16.80 -2.99 -15.09
N GLU A 76 -16.20 -1.98 -14.44
CA GLU A 76 -15.08 -1.22 -15.04
C GLU A 76 -13.89 -0.93 -14.09
N LYS A 77 -13.97 -1.29 -12.80
CA LYS A 77 -12.89 -0.98 -11.84
C LYS A 77 -12.13 -2.22 -11.42
N ARG A 78 -10.80 -2.20 -11.60
CA ARG A 78 -9.88 -3.19 -11.04
C ARG A 78 -9.25 -2.61 -9.78
N ILE A 79 -9.37 -3.34 -8.67
CA ILE A 79 -8.83 -2.98 -7.35
C ILE A 79 -7.68 -3.92 -7.04
N VAL A 80 -6.53 -3.36 -6.67
CA VAL A 80 -5.38 -4.10 -6.16
C VAL A 80 -5.48 -4.11 -4.64
N VAL A 81 -5.40 -5.30 -4.04
CA VAL A 81 -5.53 -5.53 -2.61
C VAL A 81 -4.25 -6.17 -2.09
N LEU A 82 -3.70 -5.61 -1.01
CA LEU A 82 -2.64 -6.21 -0.21
C LEU A 82 -3.27 -6.94 0.98
N GLU A 83 -3.09 -8.25 1.02
CA GLU A 83 -3.50 -9.10 2.13
C GLU A 83 -2.36 -9.23 3.15
N VAL A 84 -2.69 -9.02 4.42
CA VAL A 84 -1.79 -9.10 5.58
C VAL A 84 -2.49 -9.88 6.69
N GLY A 85 -2.38 -11.20 6.65
CA GLY A 85 -3.08 -12.11 7.56
C GLY A 85 -4.59 -12.02 7.35
N ASN A 86 -5.29 -11.43 8.31
CA ASN A 86 -6.75 -11.23 8.25
C ASN A 86 -7.12 -9.78 7.87
N VAL A 87 -6.14 -8.97 7.47
CA VAL A 87 -6.34 -7.56 7.11
C VAL A 87 -6.14 -7.40 5.61
N GLU A 88 -7.11 -6.79 4.95
CA GLU A 88 -7.04 -6.45 3.53
C GLU A 88 -6.90 -4.94 3.37
N ILE A 89 -5.93 -4.49 2.57
CA ILE A 89 -5.65 -3.07 2.33
C ILE A 89 -5.81 -2.79 0.83
N GLU A 90 -6.79 -1.98 0.46
CA GLU A 90 -7.00 -1.55 -0.93
C GLU A 90 -5.97 -0.50 -1.35
N LEU A 91 -5.18 -0.79 -2.38
CA LEU A 91 -4.07 0.07 -2.80
C LEU A 91 -4.49 1.21 -3.73
N ASN A 92 -5.61 1.05 -4.46
CA ASN A 92 -6.09 2.04 -5.43
C ASN A 92 -6.52 3.39 -4.81
N GLY A 93 -6.80 3.42 -3.51
CA GLY A 93 -7.31 4.60 -2.80
C GLY A 93 -6.28 5.33 -1.93
N ILE A 94 -5.06 4.81 -1.81
CA ILE A 94 -4.06 5.31 -0.84
C ILE A 94 -3.71 6.78 -1.09
N GLU A 95 -3.58 7.18 -2.36
CA GLU A 95 -3.28 8.58 -2.72
C GLU A 95 -4.47 9.53 -2.45
N GLN A 96 -5.71 9.06 -2.64
CA GLN A 96 -6.91 9.86 -2.39
C GLN A 96 -7.15 10.09 -0.89
N ASP A 97 -6.91 9.07 -0.04
CA ASP A 97 -7.02 9.23 1.42
C ASP A 97 -5.97 10.20 2.00
N ALA A 98 -4.75 10.19 1.43
CA ALA A 98 -3.69 11.13 1.82
C ALA A 98 -4.04 12.59 1.50
N LEU A 99 -4.76 12.84 0.39
CA LEU A 99 -5.23 14.17 0.01
C LEU A 99 -6.41 14.64 0.86
N ILE A 100 -7.34 13.75 1.22
CA ILE A 100 -8.49 14.08 2.09
C ILE A 100 -8.02 14.49 3.50
N ARG A 101 -6.96 13.85 4.02
CA ARG A 101 -6.44 14.10 5.36
C ARG A 101 -5.55 15.33 5.48
N ASN A 102 -4.83 15.68 4.41
CA ASN A 102 -4.00 16.90 4.35
C ASN A 102 -4.73 18.09 3.71
N GLY A 103 -5.91 17.87 3.13
CA GLY A 103 -6.74 18.88 2.48
C GLY A 103 -7.62 19.60 3.49
N GLU A 104 -7.17 20.79 3.89
CA GLU A 104 -8.03 21.94 4.10
C GLU A 104 -9.30 21.84 3.23
N THR A 105 -10.44 21.68 3.91
CA THR A 105 -11.75 21.50 3.27
C THR A 105 -12.07 22.78 2.51
N TYR A 106 -11.94 22.78 1.17
CA TYR A 106 -12.40 23.90 0.36
C TYR A 106 -13.93 23.95 0.43
N HIS A 107 -14.44 24.71 1.40
CA HIS A 107 -15.83 25.15 1.42
C HIS A 107 -16.01 26.15 0.26
N VAL A 108 -16.38 25.66 -0.91
CA VAL A 108 -17.01 26.54 -1.91
C VAL A 108 -18.39 26.88 -1.36
N GLY A 109 -18.44 27.99 -0.62
CA GLY A 109 -19.68 28.59 -0.18
C GLY A 109 -20.62 28.75 -1.36
N SER A 110 -21.83 28.23 -1.19
CA SER A 110 -22.96 28.42 -2.07
C SER A 110 -23.23 29.93 -2.20
N ILE A 111 -23.21 30.44 -3.42
CA ILE A 111 -23.84 31.71 -3.80
C ILE A 111 -24.97 31.41 -4.77
#